data_AF-A0A2E7CX86-F1
#
_entry.id   AF-A0A2E7CX86-F1
#
_cell.length_a   1.000
_cell.length_b   1.000
_cell.length_c   1.000
_cell.angle_alpha   90.00
_cell.angle_beta   90.00
_cell.angle_gamma   90.00
#
_symmetry.space_group_name_H-M   'P 1'
#
loop_
_entity.id
_entity.type
_entity.pdbx_description
1 polymer ?
#
loop_
_entity_poly.entity_id
_entity_poly.type
_entity_poly.pdbx_seq_one_letter_code
_entity_poly.pdbx_strand_id
1 'polypeptide(L)'
;MPNVKVEEILTQLESEDSSVSDLLDQYDPGQYEQLWIKESWLYRSFVKALISEDRLKAALDLSRQGLRQFPDDLELLYRRALIHARNRHSRKAEQRVGELVEFVEANIKTDFDILSLAGKLKKDKLTDCRDSEDRSVLATEAAEFYERAFMLSE
;
A
#
# COMPACT_ATOMS: atom_id res chain seq x y z
N MET A 1 2.61 -8.72 -31.08
CA MET A 1 2.56 -7.70 -30.01
C MET A 1 3.85 -6.89 -30.09
N PRO A 2 3.81 -5.57 -29.90
CA PRO A 2 5.03 -4.78 -29.80
C PRO A 2 5.90 -5.34 -28.67
N ASN A 3 7.21 -5.42 -28.91
CA ASN A 3 8.19 -5.90 -27.93
C ASN A 3 8.46 -4.78 -26.92
N VAL A 4 7.46 -4.46 -26.10
CA VAL A 4 7.58 -3.43 -25.06
C VAL A 4 8.22 -4.06 -23.84
N LYS A 5 9.24 -3.39 -23.30
CA LYS A 5 9.93 -3.82 -22.09
C LYS A 5 9.27 -3.20 -20.86
N VAL A 6 9.24 -3.93 -19.75
CA VAL A 6 8.64 -3.41 -18.51
C VAL A 6 9.38 -2.15 -18.03
N GLU A 7 10.69 -2.10 -18.21
CA GLU A 7 11.54 -0.96 -17.87
C GLU A 7 11.13 0.33 -18.63
N GLU A 8 10.67 0.19 -19.87
CA GLU A 8 10.20 1.33 -20.68
C GLU A 8 8.88 1.88 -20.11
N ILE A 9 7.98 0.99 -19.68
CA ILE A 9 6.71 1.38 -19.05
C ILE A 9 6.97 2.07 -17.71
N LEU A 10 7.89 1.53 -16.90
CA LEU A 10 8.24 2.14 -15.61
C LEU A 10 8.89 3.52 -15.79
N THR A 11 9.76 3.68 -16.79
CA THR A 11 10.36 4.98 -17.12
C THR A 11 9.29 6.00 -17.53
N GLN A 12 8.29 5.58 -18.31
CA GLN A 12 7.16 6.45 -18.66
C GLN A 12 6.32 6.82 -17.43
N LEU A 13 6.07 5.86 -16.54
CA LEU A 13 5.31 6.08 -15.31
C LEU A 13 5.99 7.06 -14.34
N GLU A 14 7.32 7.14 -14.37
CA GLU A 14 8.10 8.09 -13.57
C GLU A 14 8.19 9.49 -14.20
N SER A 15 7.81 9.65 -15.47
CA SER A 15 7.83 10.95 -16.14
C SER A 15 6.66 11.83 -15.70
N GLU A 16 6.93 13.11 -15.41
CA GLU A 16 5.90 14.08 -14.98
C GLU A 16 4.86 14.38 -16.08
N ASP A 17 5.20 14.13 -17.34
CA ASP A 17 4.36 14.39 -18.50
C ASP A 17 3.35 13.26 -18.80
N SER A 18 3.46 12.11 -18.13
CA SER A 18 2.60 10.95 -18.39
C SER A 18 1.48 10.82 -17.35
N SER A 19 0.24 10.64 -17.81
CA SER A 19 -0.84 10.27 -16.90
C SER A 19 -0.78 8.77 -16.58
N VAL A 20 -0.85 8.42 -15.30
CA VAL A 20 -0.99 7.01 -14.89
C VAL A 20 -2.22 6.35 -15.51
N SER A 21 -3.28 7.11 -15.75
CA SER A 21 -4.53 6.59 -16.33
C SER A 21 -4.34 6.26 -17.81
N ASP A 22 -3.72 7.17 -18.56
CA ASP A 22 -3.41 6.94 -19.98
C ASP A 22 -2.47 5.75 -20.17
N LEU A 23 -1.47 5.61 -19.30
CA LEU A 23 -0.56 4.46 -19.32
C LEU A 23 -1.27 3.14 -18.96
N LEU A 24 -2.22 3.16 -18.02
CA LEU A 24 -3.01 1.96 -17.71
C LEU A 24 -3.93 1.56 -18.86
N ASP A 25 -4.52 2.54 -19.55
CA ASP A 25 -5.35 2.27 -20.72
C ASP A 25 -4.48 1.74 -21.88
N GLN A 26 -3.27 2.27 -22.04
CA GLN A 26 -2.31 1.83 -23.06
C GLN A 26 -1.76 0.42 -22.78
N TYR A 27 -1.50 0.09 -21.51
CA TYR A 27 -0.89 -1.17 -21.07
C TYR A 27 -1.86 -2.01 -20.21
N ASP A 28 -3.14 -2.04 -20.60
CA ASP A 28 -4.20 -2.71 -19.83
C ASP A 28 -3.82 -4.17 -19.48
N PRO A 29 -4.00 -4.60 -18.21
CA PRO A 29 -3.72 -5.97 -17.79
C PRO A 29 -4.45 -7.05 -18.58
N GLY A 30 -5.63 -6.76 -19.15
CA GLY A 30 -6.38 -7.69 -19.99
C GLY A 30 -5.77 -7.86 -21.39
N GLN A 31 -5.14 -6.82 -21.95
CA GLN A 31 -4.50 -6.87 -23.26
C GLN A 31 -3.03 -7.28 -23.21
N TYR A 32 -2.32 -6.89 -22.14
CA TYR A 32 -0.89 -7.12 -21.95
C TYR A 32 -0.61 -8.11 -20.82
N GLU A 33 -1.50 -9.07 -20.58
CA GLU A 33 -1.43 -10.02 -19.45
C GLU A 33 -0.03 -10.61 -19.22
N GLN A 34 0.68 -10.97 -20.30
CA GLN A 34 2.04 -11.53 -20.22
C GLN A 34 3.07 -10.61 -19.54
N LEU A 35 2.89 -9.29 -19.57
CA LEU A 35 3.73 -8.33 -18.85
C LEU A 35 3.40 -8.33 -17.34
N TRP A 36 2.10 -8.41 -17.02
CA TRP A 36 1.59 -8.28 -15.66
C TRP A 36 1.72 -9.56 -14.82
N ILE A 37 1.62 -10.75 -15.44
CA ILE A 37 1.70 -12.03 -14.71
C ILE A 37 3.11 -12.42 -14.30
N LYS A 38 4.14 -11.86 -14.96
CA LYS A 38 5.53 -12.26 -14.69
C LYS A 38 6.09 -11.60 -13.46
N GLU A 39 5.73 -10.34 -13.23
CA GLU A 39 6.44 -9.49 -12.28
C GLU A 39 5.49 -8.59 -11.50
N SER A 40 5.49 -8.71 -10.17
CA SER A 40 4.60 -7.94 -9.32
C SER A 40 4.93 -6.45 -9.23
N TRP A 41 6.17 -6.05 -9.58
CA TRP A 41 6.61 -4.65 -9.60
C TRP A 41 5.74 -3.74 -10.47
N LEU A 42 5.13 -4.24 -11.55
CA LEU A 42 4.28 -3.44 -12.42
C LEU A 42 3.00 -3.04 -11.67
N TYR A 43 2.37 -4.00 -11.00
CA TYR A 43 1.27 -3.73 -10.09
C TYR A 43 1.69 -2.77 -8.97
N ARG A 44 2.84 -2.99 -8.32
CA ARG A 44 3.31 -2.13 -7.23
C ARG A 44 3.49 -0.69 -7.69
N SER A 45 4.13 -0.47 -8.84
CA SER A 45 4.44 0.85 -9.38
C SER A 45 3.18 1.60 -9.83
N PHE A 46 2.29 0.94 -10.59
CA PHE A 46 1.03 1.59 -10.99
C PHE A 46 0.12 1.86 -9.79
N VAL A 47 0.02 0.95 -8.82
CA VAL A 47 -0.75 1.20 -7.59
C VAL A 47 -0.14 2.36 -6.81
N LYS A 48 1.19 2.48 -6.73
CA LYS A 48 1.88 3.64 -6.11
C LYS A 48 1.46 4.93 -6.79
N ALA A 49 1.60 5.00 -8.11
CA ALA A 49 1.28 6.19 -8.89
C ALA A 49 -0.19 6.60 -8.74
N LEU A 50 -1.12 5.63 -8.81
CA LEU A 50 -2.55 5.89 -8.58
C LEU A 50 -2.85 6.43 -7.17
N ILE A 51 -2.16 5.95 -6.13
CA ILE A 51 -2.29 6.50 -4.76
C ILE A 51 -1.78 7.94 -4.70
N SER A 52 -0.65 8.24 -5.35
CA SER A 52 -0.08 9.59 -5.41
C SER A 52 -1.02 10.58 -6.09
N GLU A 53 -1.72 10.18 -7.14
CA GLU A 53 -2.73 11.00 -7.85
C GLU A 53 -4.13 10.98 -7.19
N ASP A 54 -4.26 10.42 -5.98
CA ASP A 54 -5.52 10.26 -5.24
C ASP A 54 -6.62 9.48 -5.99
N ARG A 55 -6.22 8.65 -6.97
CA ARG A 55 -7.09 7.75 -7.75
C ARG A 55 -7.37 6.46 -6.97
N LEU A 56 -7.85 6.59 -5.73
CA LEU A 56 -7.93 5.48 -4.76
C LEU A 56 -8.80 4.29 -5.22
N LYS A 57 -9.85 4.54 -5.99
CA LYS A 57 -10.71 3.47 -6.52
C LYS A 57 -9.94 2.61 -7.54
N ALA A 58 -9.30 3.24 -8.51
CA ALA A 58 -8.47 2.55 -9.50
C ALA A 58 -7.31 1.82 -8.82
N ALA A 59 -6.66 2.44 -7.83
CA ALA A 59 -5.58 1.82 -7.05
C ALA A 59 -6.08 0.56 -6.32
N LEU A 60 -7.30 0.60 -5.75
CA LEU A 60 -7.90 -0.54 -5.08
C LEU A 60 -8.20 -1.68 -6.06
N ASP A 61 -8.75 -1.37 -7.22
CA ASP A 61 -9.08 -2.39 -8.22
C ASP A 61 -7.83 -3.01 -8.82
N LEU A 62 -6.79 -2.22 -9.08
CA LEU A 62 -5.51 -2.72 -9.58
C LEU A 62 -4.76 -3.54 -8.52
N SER A 63 -4.75 -3.12 -7.25
CA SER A 63 -4.13 -3.91 -6.17
C SER A 63 -4.85 -5.26 -5.96
N ARG A 64 -6.17 -5.34 -6.16
CA ARG A 64 -6.91 -6.61 -6.15
C ARG A 64 -6.56 -7.51 -7.33
N GLN A 65 -6.24 -6.94 -8.49
CA GLN A 65 -5.74 -7.73 -9.62
C GLN A 65 -4.35 -8.28 -9.33
N GLY A 66 -3.44 -7.42 -8.86
CA GLY A 66 -2.08 -7.83 -8.48
C GLY A 66 -2.07 -8.92 -7.41
N LEU A 67 -2.86 -8.77 -6.34
CA LEU A 67 -2.96 -9.77 -5.27
C LEU A 67 -3.69 -11.06 -5.67
N ARG A 68 -4.38 -11.11 -6.81
CA ARG A 68 -4.87 -12.39 -7.36
C ARG A 68 -3.72 -13.22 -7.93
N GLN A 69 -2.73 -12.56 -8.54
CA GLN A 69 -1.56 -13.22 -9.13
C GLN A 69 -0.41 -13.40 -8.14
N PHE A 70 -0.25 -12.45 -7.22
CA PHE A 70 0.81 -12.41 -6.22
C PHE A 70 0.19 -12.23 -4.81
N PRO A 71 -0.45 -13.28 -4.26
CA PRO A 71 -1.25 -13.16 -3.02
C PRO A 71 -0.42 -12.74 -1.80
N ASP A 72 0.86 -13.13 -1.76
CA ASP A 72 1.76 -12.89 -0.63
C ASP A 72 2.68 -11.66 -0.88
N ASP A 73 2.36 -10.85 -1.88
CA ASP A 73 3.13 -9.65 -2.19
C ASP A 73 2.93 -8.57 -1.12
N LEU A 74 3.90 -8.48 -0.21
CA LEU A 74 3.84 -7.59 0.95
C LEU A 74 3.64 -6.12 0.58
N GLU A 75 4.30 -5.67 -0.48
CA GLU A 75 4.19 -4.28 -0.93
C GLU A 75 2.77 -3.99 -1.44
N LEU A 76 2.15 -4.92 -2.18
CA LEU A 76 0.76 -4.77 -2.63
C LEU A 76 -0.23 -4.87 -1.48
N LEU A 77 0.00 -5.74 -0.49
CA LEU A 77 -0.82 -5.82 0.70
C LEU A 77 -0.75 -4.50 1.50
N TYR A 78 0.46 -3.97 1.70
CA TYR A 78 0.69 -2.68 2.36
C TYR A 78 -0.02 -1.54 1.62
N ARG A 79 0.18 -1.42 0.31
CA ARG A 79 -0.50 -0.40 -0.51
C ARG A 79 -2.01 -0.50 -0.43
N ARG A 80 -2.58 -1.72 -0.39
CA ARG A 80 -4.02 -1.91 -0.21
C ARG A 80 -4.50 -1.43 1.15
N ALA A 81 -3.72 -1.66 2.21
CA ALA A 81 -4.01 -1.13 3.54
C ALA A 81 -3.96 0.41 3.55
N LEU A 82 -2.95 1.01 2.90
CA LEU A 82 -2.83 2.46 2.73
C LEU A 82 -4.02 3.06 1.96
N ILE A 83 -4.49 2.41 0.91
CA ILE A 83 -5.70 2.83 0.17
C ILE A 83 -6.93 2.84 1.09
N HIS A 84 -7.10 1.81 1.93
CA HIS A 84 -8.20 1.78 2.90
C HIS A 84 -8.10 2.88 3.95
N ALA A 85 -6.88 3.18 4.42
CA ALA A 85 -6.64 4.28 5.35
C ALA A 85 -7.03 5.63 4.72
N ARG A 86 -6.63 5.87 3.47
CA ARG A 86 -6.97 7.12 2.75
C ARG A 86 -8.45 7.23 2.38
N ASN A 87 -9.11 6.12 2.06
CA ASN A 87 -10.53 6.11 1.67
C ASN A 87 -11.51 6.08 2.88
N ARG A 88 -11.07 6.54 4.06
CA ARG A 88 -11.86 6.57 5.31
C ARG A 88 -12.47 5.23 5.73
N HIS A 89 -11.89 4.11 5.28
CA HIS A 89 -12.29 2.77 5.70
C HIS A 89 -11.42 2.29 6.86
N SER A 90 -11.40 3.07 7.96
CA SER A 90 -10.47 2.90 9.09
C SER A 90 -10.45 1.48 9.66
N ARG A 91 -11.61 0.85 9.89
CA ARG A 91 -11.67 -0.54 10.37
C ARG A 91 -11.00 -1.55 9.43
N LYS A 92 -11.17 -1.39 8.11
CA LYS A 92 -10.54 -2.27 7.12
C LYS A 92 -9.04 -2.00 7.05
N ALA A 93 -8.62 -0.74 7.20
CA ALA A 93 -7.21 -0.40 7.27
C ALA A 93 -6.56 -1.02 8.51
N GLU A 94 -7.16 -0.84 9.70
CA GLU A 94 -6.70 -1.41 10.96
C GLU A 94 -6.54 -2.93 10.87
N GLN A 95 -7.57 -3.64 10.39
CA GLN A 95 -7.48 -5.09 10.22
C GLN A 95 -6.30 -5.49 9.32
N ARG A 96 -6.17 -4.85 8.16
CA ARG A 96 -5.13 -5.21 7.17
C ARG A 96 -3.73 -4.88 7.64
N VAL A 97 -3.56 -3.75 8.33
CA VAL A 97 -2.26 -3.39 8.90
C VAL A 97 -1.90 -4.30 10.05
N GLY A 98 -2.87 -4.69 10.89
CA GLY A 98 -2.65 -5.68 11.95
C GLY A 98 -2.17 -7.03 11.40
N GLU A 99 -2.86 -7.57 10.39
CA GLU A 99 -2.45 -8.79 9.67
C GLU A 99 -1.01 -8.67 9.11
N LEU A 100 -0.65 -7.49 8.60
CA LEU A 100 0.70 -7.24 8.05
C LEU A 100 1.77 -7.15 9.14
N VAL A 101 1.49 -6.46 10.24
CA VAL A 101 2.41 -6.37 11.40
C VAL A 101 2.70 -7.76 11.94
N GLU A 102 1.67 -8.57 12.19
CA GLU A 102 1.81 -9.95 12.65
C GLU A 102 2.64 -10.79 11.66
N PHE A 103 2.38 -10.65 10.36
CA PHE A 103 3.12 -11.38 9.33
C PHE A 103 4.60 -10.99 9.31
N VAL A 104 4.94 -9.70 9.27
CA VAL A 104 6.34 -9.27 9.16
C VAL A 104 7.11 -9.66 10.43
N GLU A 105 6.52 -9.47 11.61
CA GLU A 105 7.10 -9.89 12.89
C GLU A 105 7.37 -11.40 12.95
N ALA A 106 6.41 -12.22 12.53
CA ALA A 106 6.57 -13.67 12.49
C ALA A 106 7.68 -14.13 11.52
N ASN A 107 7.98 -13.34 10.49
CA ASN A 107 9.00 -13.64 9.50
C ASN A 107 10.34 -12.94 9.76
N ILE A 108 10.52 -12.30 10.92
CA ILE A 108 11.70 -11.50 11.28
C ILE A 108 12.01 -10.47 10.18
N LYS A 109 10.97 -10.02 9.49
CA LYS A 109 11.03 -8.89 8.58
C LYS A 109 10.44 -7.72 9.35
N THR A 110 11.09 -6.58 9.33
CA THR A 110 10.53 -5.39 9.96
C THR A 110 10.51 -4.30 8.91
N ASP A 111 9.35 -3.68 8.75
CA ASP A 111 9.09 -2.74 7.68
C ASP A 111 8.64 -1.41 8.29
N PHE A 112 9.46 -0.38 8.06
CA PHE A 112 9.26 0.98 8.57
C PHE A 112 7.89 1.54 8.16
N ASP A 113 7.47 1.31 6.92
CA ASP A 113 6.26 1.88 6.34
C ASP A 113 5.01 1.22 6.95
N ILE A 114 5.05 -0.11 7.15
CA ILE A 114 3.96 -0.86 7.80
C ILE A 114 3.78 -0.41 9.26
N LEU A 115 4.87 -0.30 10.04
CA LEU A 115 4.81 0.15 11.43
C LEU A 115 4.34 1.60 11.54
N SER A 116 4.85 2.48 10.68
CA SER A 116 4.44 3.89 10.63
C SER A 116 2.95 4.04 10.32
N LEU A 117 2.41 3.22 9.41
CA LEU A 117 0.97 3.21 9.10
C LEU A 117 0.15 2.67 10.28
N ALA A 118 0.63 1.66 11.00
CA ALA A 118 -0.01 1.14 12.20
C ALA A 118 -0.14 2.22 13.28
N GLY A 119 0.96 2.90 13.61
CA GLY A 119 0.99 4.02 14.56
C GLY A 119 0.06 5.16 14.15
N LYS A 120 0.02 5.49 12.85
CA LYS A 120 -0.90 6.52 12.33
C LYS A 120 -2.36 6.15 12.55
N LEU A 121 -2.78 4.92 12.26
CA LEU A 121 -4.17 4.51 12.43
C LEU A 121 -4.60 4.57 13.91
N LYS A 122 -3.71 4.20 14.84
CA LYS A 122 -3.96 4.35 16.29
C LYS A 122 -4.08 5.82 16.70
N LYS A 123 -3.22 6.69 16.17
CA LYS A 123 -3.29 8.15 16.38
C LYS A 123 -4.57 8.78 15.80
N ASP A 124 -4.99 8.36 14.61
CA ASP A 124 -6.24 8.84 14.00
C ASP A 124 -7.43 8.44 14.89
N LYS A 125 -7.48 7.20 15.38
CA LYS A 125 -8.50 6.71 16.32
C LYS A 125 -8.47 7.43 17.67
N LEU A 126 -7.28 7.75 18.18
CA LEU A 126 -7.09 8.56 19.38
C LEU A 126 -7.73 9.96 19.24
N THR A 127 -7.64 10.56 18.05
CA THR A 127 -8.21 11.88 17.78
C THR A 127 -9.74 11.86 17.91
N ASP A 128 -10.37 10.77 17.48
CA ASP A 128 -11.82 10.58 17.54
C ASP A 128 -12.34 10.02 18.89
N CYS A 129 -11.45 9.53 19.76
CA CYS A 129 -11.81 8.90 21.02
C CYS A 129 -12.11 9.91 22.13
N ARG A 130 -13.23 9.73 22.84
CA ARG A 130 -13.68 10.62 23.92
C ARG A 130 -13.38 10.09 25.32
N ASP A 131 -13.21 8.78 25.46
CA ASP A 131 -12.95 8.12 26.74
C ASP A 131 -11.48 8.26 27.14
N SER A 132 -11.20 8.65 28.39
CA SER A 132 -9.82 8.92 28.84
C SER A 132 -8.95 7.67 28.95
N GLU A 133 -9.53 6.53 29.30
CA GLU A 133 -8.81 5.26 29.47
C GLU A 133 -8.43 4.69 28.11
N ASP A 134 -9.39 4.64 27.17
CA ASP A 134 -9.14 4.23 25.79
C ASP A 134 -8.13 5.15 25.08
N ARG A 135 -8.14 6.45 25.38
CA ARG A 135 -7.14 7.39 24.85
C ARG A 135 -5.73 7.06 25.33
N SER A 136 -5.55 6.69 26.59
CA SER A 136 -4.24 6.32 27.13
C SER A 136 -3.67 5.07 26.45
N VAL A 137 -4.53 4.06 26.25
CA VAL A 137 -4.15 2.83 25.54
C VAL A 137 -3.75 3.14 24.09
N LEU A 138 -4.59 3.87 23.35
CA LEU A 138 -4.31 4.21 21.95
C LEU A 138 -3.04 5.06 21.77
N ALA A 139 -2.76 5.96 22.72
CA ALA A 139 -1.55 6.77 22.70
C ALA A 139 -0.30 5.91 22.93
N THR A 140 -0.37 4.95 23.85
CA THR A 140 0.72 4.01 24.14
C THR A 140 0.99 3.12 22.92
N GLU A 141 -0.03 2.49 22.36
CA GLU A 141 0.10 1.65 21.16
C GLU A 141 0.66 2.43 19.96
N ALA A 142 0.20 3.67 19.75
CA ALA A 142 0.72 4.52 18.68
C ALA A 142 2.21 4.83 18.87
N ALA A 143 2.62 5.15 20.10
CA ALA A 143 4.02 5.45 20.42
C ALA A 143 4.91 4.23 20.20
N GLU A 144 4.50 3.05 20.67
CA GLU A 144 5.24 1.80 20.47
C GLU A 144 5.50 1.50 18.99
N PHE A 145 4.48 1.68 18.12
CA PHE A 145 4.67 1.51 16.68
C PHE A 145 5.66 2.51 16.09
N TYR A 146 5.58 3.78 16.49
CA TYR A 146 6.49 4.81 15.98
C TYR A 146 7.93 4.66 16.49
N GLU A 147 8.12 4.28 17.76
CA GLU A 147 9.45 3.99 18.32
C GLU A 147 10.10 2.84 17.56
N ARG A 148 9.35 1.75 17.33
CA ARG A 148 9.84 0.61 16.55
C ARG A 148 10.15 0.98 15.11
N ALA A 149 9.32 1.81 14.47
CA ALA A 149 9.61 2.31 13.12
C ALA A 149 10.90 3.14 13.13
N PHE A 150 11.06 4.06 14.08
CA PHE A 150 12.25 4.91 14.20
C PHE A 150 13.55 4.08 14.30
N MET A 151 13.56 3.03 15.11
CA MET A 151 14.70 2.11 15.26
C MET A 151 15.12 1.39 13.96
N LEU A 152 14.28 1.38 12.93
CA LEU A 152 14.56 0.79 11.61
C LEU A 152 14.93 1.80 10.55
N SER A 153 14.80 3.10 10.85
CA SER A 153 15.08 4.19 9.91
C SER A 153 16.54 4.69 9.94
N GLU A 154 17.33 4.17 10.89
CA GLU A 154 18.79 4.40 11.02
C GLU A 154 19.60 3.29 10.33
#